data_AF-A0A8T4SVJ8-F1
#
_entry.id   AF-A0A8T4SVJ8-F1
#
_cell.length_a   1.000
_cell.length_b   1.000
_cell.length_c   1.000
_cell.angle_alpha   90.00
_cell.angle_beta   90.00
_cell.angle_gamma   90.00
#
_symmetry.space_group_name_H-M   'P 1'
#
loop_
_entity.id
_entity.type
_entity.pdbx_description
1 polymer ?
#
loop_
_entity_poly.entity_id
_entity_poly.type
_entity_poly.pdbx_seq_one_letter_code
_entity_poly.pdbx_strand_id
1 'polypeptide(L)'
;MFQIEITETAKEFLEKLNKKDAEIILNKIYSIRDNPFRYLKRLEGNKLWRLRIMDYRAVMDVIVSMNKIIVVRIGHRKNVYEN
;
A
#
# COMPACT_ATOMS: atom_id res chain seq x y z
N MET A 1 4.64 -15.57 -5.01
CA MET A 1 5.18 -14.20 -4.99
C MET A 1 4.35 -13.33 -5.91
N PHE A 2 3.88 -12.19 -5.43
CA PHE A 2 3.10 -11.22 -6.20
C PHE A 2 4.02 -10.15 -6.82
N GLN A 3 3.74 -9.74 -8.06
CA GLN A 3 4.33 -8.55 -8.66
C GLN A 3 3.70 -7.30 -8.05
N ILE A 4 4.52 -6.30 -7.73
CA ILE A 4 4.06 -5.02 -7.19
C ILE A 4 4.14 -3.96 -8.27
N GLU A 5 3.05 -3.24 -8.46
CA GLU A 5 2.96 -2.04 -9.28
C GLU A 5 2.57 -0.87 -8.37
N ILE A 6 3.28 0.25 -8.49
CA ILE A 6 3.00 1.47 -7.74
C ILE A 6 2.44 2.48 -8.74
N THR A 7 1.23 2.97 -8.49
CA THR A 7 0.60 3.98 -9.36
C THR A 7 1.33 5.31 -9.25
N GLU A 8 1.14 6.20 -10.23
CA GLU A 8 1.74 7.54 -10.19
C GLU A 8 1.30 8.31 -8.95
N THR A 9 0.02 8.22 -8.56
CA THR A 9 -0.48 8.85 -7.33
C THR A 9 0.24 8.38 -6.07
N ALA A 10 0.54 7.09 -5.96
CA ALA A 10 1.30 6.55 -4.82
C ALA A 10 2.77 6.97 -4.89
N LYS A 11 3.35 7.05 -6.09
CA LYS A 11 4.72 7.49 -6.33
C LYS A 11 4.91 8.98 -5.98
N GLU A 12 4.02 9.85 -6.43
CA GLU A 12 4.00 11.27 -6.07
C GLU A 12 3.92 11.50 -4.55
N PHE A 13 3.19 10.64 -3.82
CA PHE A 13 3.16 10.72 -2.36
C PHE A 13 4.52 10.37 -1.75
N LEU A 14 5.18 9.32 -2.23
CA LEU A 14 6.50 8.90 -1.76
C LEU A 14 7.57 9.96 -2.05
N GLU A 15 7.52 10.60 -3.22
CA GLU A 15 8.45 11.66 -3.62
C GLU A 15 8.37 12.90 -2.72
N LYS A 16 7.23 13.13 -2.04
CA LYS A 16 7.05 14.22 -1.07
C LYS A 16 7.57 13.91 0.33
N LEU A 17 7.90 12.64 0.61
CA LEU A 17 8.42 12.24 1.91
C LEU A 17 9.94 12.44 1.99
N ASN A 18 10.46 12.50 3.21
CA ASN A 18 11.90 12.32 3.38
C ASN A 18 12.30 10.88 2.96
N LYS A 19 13.56 10.73 2.57
CA LYS A 19 14.11 9.46 2.07
C LYS A 19 13.88 8.28 3.02
N LYS A 20 14.03 8.50 4.33
CA LYS A 20 13.89 7.45 5.34
C LYS A 20 12.47 6.90 5.40
N ASP A 21 11.47 7.77 5.40
CA ASP A 21 10.06 7.35 5.44
C ASP A 21 9.64 6.64 4.16
N ALA A 22 10.07 7.16 3.00
CA ALA A 22 9.83 6.51 1.71
C ALA A 22 10.44 5.10 1.64
N GLU A 23 11.69 4.93 2.11
CA GLU A 23 12.36 3.62 2.17
C GLU A 23 11.63 2.64 3.08
N ILE A 24 11.20 3.06 4.27
CA ILE A 24 10.45 2.18 5.18
C ILE A 24 9.13 1.73 4.54
N ILE A 25 8.44 2.64 3.83
CA ILE A 25 7.19 2.32 3.15
C ILE A 25 7.42 1.31 2.03
N LEU A 26 8.39 1.56 1.16
CA LEU A 26 8.72 0.66 0.05
C LEU A 26 9.14 -0.72 0.57
N ASN A 27 10.04 -0.78 1.56
CA ASN A 27 10.47 -2.03 2.18
C ASN A 27 9.29 -2.83 2.74
N LYS A 28 8.34 -2.13 3.41
CA LYS A 28 7.16 -2.81 3.94
C LYS A 28 6.24 -3.32 2.82
N ILE A 29 6.03 -2.55 1.76
CA ILE A 29 5.25 -2.96 0.59
C ILE A 29 5.87 -4.21 -0.08
N TYR A 30 7.18 -4.18 -0.35
CA TYR A 30 7.86 -5.33 -0.97
C TYR A 30 7.91 -6.56 -0.06
N SER A 31 7.99 -6.39 1.26
CA SER A 31 8.02 -7.51 2.21
C SER A 31 6.79 -8.41 2.19
N ILE A 32 5.64 -7.91 1.72
CA ILE A 32 4.38 -8.67 1.78
C ILE A 32 4.11 -9.50 0.53
N ARG A 33 4.95 -9.40 -0.51
CA ARG A 33 4.71 -10.01 -1.82
C ARG A 33 4.55 -11.53 -1.78
N ASP A 34 5.09 -12.22 -0.79
CA ASP A 34 5.00 -13.68 -0.72
C ASP A 34 3.76 -14.18 0.02
N ASN A 35 3.25 -13.38 0.96
CA ASN A 35 2.03 -13.70 1.69
C ASN A 35 1.25 -12.42 2.06
N PRO A 36 0.62 -11.75 1.07
CA PRO A 36 0.03 -10.44 1.27
C PRO A 36 -1.14 -10.48 2.27
N PHE A 37 -1.99 -11.50 2.18
CA PHE A 37 -3.20 -11.61 3.01
C PHE A 37 -2.93 -11.74 4.51
N ARG A 38 -1.72 -12.13 4.91
CA ARG A 38 -1.30 -12.11 6.33
C ARG A 38 -1.22 -10.70 6.90
N TYR A 39 -0.90 -9.70 6.08
CA TYR A 39 -0.64 -8.33 6.50
C TYR A 39 -1.76 -7.36 6.12
N LEU A 40 -2.56 -7.73 5.12
CA LEU A 40 -3.60 -6.89 4.58
C LEU A 40 -4.92 -7.06 5.34
N LYS A 41 -5.60 -5.93 5.53
CA LYS A 41 -7.00 -5.91 5.96
C LYS A 41 -7.86 -5.42 4.81
N ARG A 42 -9.00 -6.05 4.59
CA ARG A 42 -9.96 -5.56 3.60
C ARG A 42 -10.57 -4.25 4.08
N LEU A 43 -10.80 -3.32 3.16
CA LEU A 43 -11.57 -2.12 3.44
C LEU A 43 -13.06 -2.45 3.34
N GLU A 44 -13.88 -1.91 4.26
CA GLU A 44 -15.32 -2.16 4.27
C GLU A 44 -15.98 -1.61 3.02
N GLY A 45 -16.91 -2.38 2.44
CA GLY A 45 -17.69 -1.96 1.27
C GLY A 45 -16.94 -1.94 -0.08
N ASN A 46 -15.65 -2.34 -0.15
CA ASN A 46 -14.91 -2.35 -1.41
C ASN A 46 -14.10 -3.65 -1.65
N LYS A 47 -13.49 -3.75 -2.84
CA LYS A 47 -12.58 -4.84 -3.24
C LYS A 47 -11.10 -4.56 -2.87
N LEU A 48 -10.83 -3.42 -2.24
CA LEU A 48 -9.48 -2.96 -1.93
C LEU A 48 -9.03 -3.42 -0.54
N TRP A 49 -7.73 -3.38 -0.37
CA TRP A 49 -7.02 -3.78 0.82
C TRP A 49 -6.22 -2.61 1.37
N ARG A 50 -5.95 -2.64 2.67
CA ARG A 50 -5.09 -1.69 3.36
C ARG A 50 -3.94 -2.39 4.04
N LEU A 51 -2.74 -1.85 3.85
CA LEU A 51 -1.52 -2.19 4.58
C LEU A 51 -1.22 -1.07 5.59
N ARG A 52 -0.99 -1.45 6.86
CA ARG A 52 -0.52 -0.52 7.89
C ARG A 52 1.00 -0.45 7.87
N ILE A 53 1.55 0.76 7.86
CA ILE A 53 3.00 1.00 7.82
C ILE A 53 3.33 2.16 8.75
N MET A 54 3.69 1.89 10.01
CA MET A 54 3.91 2.92 11.03
C MET A 54 2.74 3.92 11.10
N ASP A 55 2.99 5.18 10.74
CA ASP A 55 2.05 6.30 10.69
C ASP A 55 1.42 6.51 9.31
N TYR A 56 1.58 5.56 8.39
CA TYR A 56 1.01 5.57 7.06
C TYR A 56 0.09 4.37 6.82
N ARG A 57 -0.74 4.49 5.78
CA ARG A 57 -1.51 3.39 5.19
C ARG A 57 -1.30 3.40 3.68
N ALA A 58 -1.11 2.22 3.11
CA ALA A 58 -1.17 2.00 1.68
C ALA A 58 -2.49 1.30 1.34
N VAL A 59 -3.25 1.86 0.42
CA VAL A 59 -4.44 1.23 -0.19
C VAL A 59 -3.99 0.52 -1.45
N MET A 60 -4.43 -0.72 -1.62
CA MET A 60 -4.00 -1.56 -2.73
C MET A 60 -5.12 -2.46 -3.26
N ASP A 61 -5.04 -2.77 -4.53
CA ASP A 61 -5.82 -3.83 -5.16
C ASP A 61 -4.96 -5.10 -5.27
N VAL A 62 -5.53 -6.25 -4.96
CA VAL A 62 -4.83 -7.54 -5.01
C VAL A 62 -5.54 -8.44 -6.00
N ILE A 63 -4.94 -8.59 -7.19
CA ILE A 63 -5.47 -9.38 -8.29
C ILE A 63 -4.84 -10.77 -8.21
N VAL A 64 -5.53 -11.67 -7.50
CA VAL A 64 -5.05 -13.04 -7.24
C VAL A 64 -4.82 -13.82 -8.53
N SER A 65 -5.70 -13.69 -9.53
CA SER A 65 -5.58 -14.38 -10.81
C SER A 65 -4.29 -14.02 -11.58
N MET A 66 -3.72 -12.85 -11.32
CA MET A 66 -2.51 -12.35 -11.99
C MET A 66 -1.29 -12.32 -11.06
N ASN A 67 -1.40 -12.80 -9.81
CA ASN A 67 -0.38 -12.60 -8.78
C ASN A 67 0.11 -11.14 -8.74
N LYS A 68 -0.81 -10.16 -8.78
CA LYS A 68 -0.46 -8.74 -8.86
C LYS A 68 -1.00 -7.95 -7.68
N ILE A 69 -0.20 -7.03 -7.14
CA ILE A 69 -0.60 -6.04 -6.14
C ILE A 69 -0.40 -4.66 -6.77
N ILE A 70 -1.47 -3.87 -6.83
CA ILE A 70 -1.43 -2.49 -7.32
C ILE A 70 -1.56 -1.57 -6.10
N VAL A 71 -0.51 -0.82 -5.78
CA VAL A 71 -0.53 0.18 -4.72
C VAL A 71 -1.20 1.44 -5.25
N VAL A 72 -2.48 1.60 -4.95
CA VAL A 72 -3.35 2.65 -5.50
C VAL A 72 -3.05 4.02 -4.88
N ARG A 73 -2.88 4.07 -3.55
CA ARG A 73 -2.66 5.32 -2.81
C ARG A 73 -1.88 5.06 -1.53
N ILE A 74 -1.05 6.00 -1.13
CA ILE A 74 -0.37 6.03 0.18
C ILE A 74 -0.77 7.33 0.89
N GLY A 75 -0.98 7.27 2.19
CA GLY A 75 -1.37 8.44 2.98
C GLY A 75 -1.06 8.28 4.46
N HIS A 76 -1.06 9.39 5.18
CA HIS A 76 -0.89 9.39 6.63
C HIS A 76 -2.09 8.74 7.33
N ARG A 77 -1.82 8.02 8.43
CA ARG A 77 -2.83 7.36 9.26
C ARG A 77 -3.84 8.34 9.82
N LYS A 78 -3.41 9.58 10.13
CA LYS A 78 -4.22 10.64 10.74
C LYS A 78 -5.27 11.25 9.81
N ASN A 79 -5.15 11.09 8.49
CA ASN A 79 -6.16 11.54 7.52
C ASN A 79 -7.30 10.51 7.45
N VAL A 80 -7.78 10.03 8.60
CA VAL A 80 -8.50 8.75 8.77
C VAL A 80 -9.70 8.62 7.84
N TYR A 81 -10.38 9.71 7.49
CA TYR A 81 -11.39 9.79 6.42
C TYR A 81 -11.56 11.26 5.99
N GLU A 82 -10.54 11.89 5.41
CA GLU A 82 -10.81 13.10 4.60
C GLU A 82 -11.51 12.64 3.31
N ASN A 83 -12.83 12.49 3.43
CA ASN A 83 -13.79 12.75 2.36
C ASN A 83 -14.02 14.26 2.30
#